data_AF-A0A821RBV4-F1
#
_entry.id   AF-A0A821RBV4-F1
#
_cell.length_a   1.000
_cell.length_b   1.000
_cell.length_c   1.000
_cell.angle_alpha   90.00
_cell.angle_beta   90.00
_cell.angle_gamma   90.00
#
_symmetry.space_group_name_H-M   'P 1'
#
loop_
_entity.id
_entity.type
_entity.pdbx_description
1 polymer ?
#
loop_
_entity_poly.entity_id
_entity_poly.type
_entity_poly.pdbx_seq_one_letter_code
_entity_poly.pdbx_strand_id
1 'polypeptide(L)'
;MDIENVVKVHDPTAAFQIIRRLRGNGQGIKHIPVQNKNHLILTNSKDQLNRWKEYFDKMLNVDTTINEQVLQQIPSPTFDDDELSRQDAVPTLDEVVKTIGQIRNKKAPGKDDVPAELLKAGGHYIAEWLHEIIRDVWEQEVV
;
A
#
# COMPACT_ATOMS: atom_id res chain seq x y z
N MET A 1 20.83 -20.49 1.31
CA MET A 1 20.35 -19.14 1.66
C MET A 1 19.06 -19.33 2.45
N ASP A 2 19.06 -18.92 3.70
CA ASP A 2 17.96 -19.17 4.65
C ASP A 2 16.82 -18.16 4.44
N ILE A 3 15.58 -18.66 4.35
CA ILE A 3 14.40 -17.82 4.13
C ILE A 3 14.19 -16.85 5.29
N GLU A 4 14.52 -17.25 6.52
CA GLU A 4 14.35 -16.42 7.72
C GLU A 4 15.20 -15.15 7.66
N ASN A 5 16.43 -15.26 7.17
CA ASN A 5 17.30 -14.10 7.00
C ASN A 5 16.82 -13.17 5.88
N VAL A 6 16.26 -13.72 4.81
CA VAL A 6 15.75 -12.92 3.68
C VAL A 6 14.46 -12.16 4.06
N VAL A 7 13.58 -12.78 4.85
CA VAL A 7 12.39 -12.10 5.39
C VAL A 7 12.78 -10.99 6.37
N LYS A 8 13.78 -11.22 7.24
CA LYS A 8 14.31 -10.21 8.17
C LYS A 8 14.94 -9.02 7.45
N VAL A 9 15.52 -9.23 6.27
CA VAL A 9 16.13 -8.17 5.44
C VAL A 9 15.09 -7.50 4.51
N HIS A 10 13.80 -7.82 4.65
CA HIS A 10 12.71 -7.24 3.87
C HIS A 10 12.89 -7.35 2.35
N ASP A 11 13.45 -8.46 1.85
CA ASP A 11 13.49 -8.75 0.41
C ASP A 11 12.39 -9.76 0.02
N PRO A 12 11.19 -9.28 -0.34
CA PRO A 12 10.08 -10.15 -0.73
C PRO A 12 10.37 -10.89 -2.04
N THR A 13 11.29 -10.40 -2.88
CA THR A 13 11.61 -11.05 -4.16
C THR A 13 12.46 -12.29 -3.91
N ALA A 14 13.52 -12.16 -3.12
CA ALA A 14 14.36 -13.29 -2.76
C ALA A 14 13.57 -14.31 -1.92
N ALA A 15 12.70 -13.86 -1.01
CA ALA A 15 11.82 -14.76 -0.26
C ALA A 15 10.88 -15.53 -1.21
N PHE A 16 10.26 -14.83 -2.16
CA PHE A 16 9.41 -15.46 -3.18
C PHE A 16 10.18 -16.46 -4.05
N GLN A 17 11.40 -16.13 -4.49
CA GLN A 17 12.24 -17.03 -5.29
C GLN A 17 12.62 -18.29 -4.51
N ILE A 18 12.98 -18.15 -3.23
CA ILE A 18 13.27 -19.28 -2.33
C ILE A 18 12.01 -20.15 -2.18
N ILE A 19 10.85 -19.56 -1.87
CA ILE A 19 9.58 -20.28 -1.76
C ILE A 19 9.24 -21.00 -3.07
N ARG A 20 9.39 -20.32 -4.21
CA ARG A 20 9.11 -20.90 -5.53
C ARG A 20 10.03 -22.07 -5.84
N ARG A 21 11.32 -21.96 -5.51
CA ARG A 21 12.29 -23.04 -5.67
C ARG A 21 11.98 -24.22 -4.73
N LEU A 22 11.67 -23.96 -3.46
CA LEU A 22 11.33 -24.97 -2.46
C LEU A 22 10.02 -25.69 -2.80
N ARG A 23 9.03 -24.97 -3.34
CA ARG A 23 7.75 -25.54 -3.80
C ARG A 23 7.91 -26.46 -5.03
N GLY A 24 9.00 -26.33 -5.79
CA GLY A 24 9.17 -27.00 -7.08
C GLY A 24 8.28 -26.41 -8.18
N ASN A 25 8.37 -26.96 -9.41
CA ASN A 25 7.45 -26.65 -10.51
C ASN A 25 6.06 -27.17 -10.16
N GLY A 26 5.34 -26.43 -9.31
CA GLY A 26 4.01 -26.81 -8.87
C GLY A 26 3.11 -27.01 -10.08
N GLN A 27 2.59 -28.23 -10.23
CA GLN A 27 1.37 -28.43 -11.01
C GLN A 27 0.40 -27.36 -10.54
N GLY A 28 -0.11 -26.56 -11.48
CA GLY A 28 -0.91 -25.36 -11.19
C GLY A 28 -1.86 -25.68 -10.06
N ILE A 29 -1.67 -25.02 -8.92
CA ILE A 29 -2.57 -25.14 -7.77
C ILE A 29 -3.92 -24.73 -8.34
N LYS A 30 -4.77 -25.72 -8.66
CA LYS A 30 -6.19 -25.47 -8.88
C LYS A 30 -6.60 -24.75 -7.61
N HIS A 31 -6.98 -23.48 -7.77
CA HIS A 31 -7.40 -22.53 -6.75
C HIS A 31 -7.62 -23.17 -5.38
N ILE A 32 -6.99 -22.63 -4.32
CA ILE A 32 -7.32 -23.02 -2.94
C ILE A 32 -8.85 -23.06 -2.83
N PRO A 33 -9.44 -24.23 -2.55
CA PRO A 33 -10.87 -24.40 -2.68
C PRO A 33 -11.57 -23.45 -1.70
N VAL A 34 -12.39 -22.54 -2.23
CA VAL A 34 -13.18 -21.61 -1.41
C VAL A 34 -14.25 -22.42 -0.70
N GLN A 35 -14.28 -22.36 0.62
CA GLN A 35 -15.30 -23.06 1.42
C GLN A 35 -16.44 -22.13 1.83
N ASN A 36 -17.64 -22.68 1.87
CA ASN A 36 -18.76 -22.02 2.54
C ASN A 36 -18.58 -22.09 4.07
N LYS A 37 -19.51 -21.48 4.83
CA LYS A 37 -19.45 -21.47 6.31
C LYS A 37 -19.48 -22.86 6.95
N ASN A 38 -20.02 -23.85 6.24
CA ASN A 38 -20.15 -25.22 6.70
C ASN A 38 -18.95 -26.07 6.26
N HIS A 39 -17.84 -25.45 5.85
CA HIS A 39 -16.61 -26.09 5.38
C HIS A 39 -16.78 -26.91 4.09
N LEU A 40 -17.86 -26.71 3.32
CA LEU A 40 -18.07 -27.36 2.04
C LEU A 40 -17.40 -26.56 0.92
N ILE A 41 -16.69 -27.27 0.05
CA ILE A 41 -15.98 -26.68 -1.10
C ILE A 41 -16.99 -26.16 -2.12
N LEU A 42 -16.84 -24.90 -2.50
CA LEU A 42 -17.62 -24.24 -3.55
C LEU A 42 -16.92 -24.44 -4.90
N THR A 43 -17.60 -25.09 -5.84
CA THR A 43 -17.09 -25.34 -7.19
C THR A 43 -17.61 -24.34 -8.22
N ASN A 44 -18.74 -23.69 -7.96
CA ASN A 44 -19.36 -22.70 -8.84
C ASN A 44 -18.76 -21.30 -8.62
N SER A 45 -18.34 -20.62 -9.70
CA SER A 45 -17.75 -19.28 -9.64
C SER A 45 -18.67 -18.21 -9.02
N LYS A 46 -19.98 -18.30 -9.26
CA LYS A 46 -20.97 -17.38 -8.68
C LYS A 46 -21.07 -17.55 -7.16
N ASP A 47 -21.07 -18.78 -6.69
CA ASP A 47 -21.14 -19.08 -5.25
C ASP A 47 -19.85 -18.68 -4.54
N GLN A 48 -18.69 -18.87 -5.19
CA GLN A 48 -17.42 -18.36 -4.69
C GLN A 48 -17.44 -16.83 -4.58
N LEU A 49 -17.92 -16.12 -5.60
CA LEU A 49 -18.03 -14.65 -5.56
C LEU A 49 -18.97 -14.18 -4.44
N ASN A 50 -20.12 -14.83 -4.28
CA ASN A 50 -21.06 -14.54 -3.19
C ASN A 50 -20.42 -14.78 -1.82
N ARG A 51 -19.64 -15.86 -1.67
CA ARG A 51 -18.93 -16.16 -0.44
C ARG A 51 -17.86 -15.11 -0.11
N TRP A 52 -17.15 -14.62 -1.12
CA TRP A 52 -16.20 -13.51 -0.99
C TRP A 52 -16.89 -12.21 -0.60
N LYS A 53 -17.99 -11.86 -1.28
CA LYS A 53 -18.81 -10.69 -0.93
C LYS A 53 -19.22 -10.75 0.54
N GLU A 54 -19.78 -11.88 0.98
CA GLU A 54 -20.19 -12.04 2.38
C GLU A 54 -19.01 -11.95 3.36
N TYR A 55 -17.87 -12.55 3.02
CA TYR A 55 -16.69 -12.50 3.88
C TYR A 55 -16.19 -11.06 4.07
N PHE A 56 -16.00 -10.33 2.98
CA PHE A 56 -15.50 -8.97 3.02
C PHE A 56 -16.51 -7.99 3.62
N ASP A 57 -17.80 -8.17 3.35
CA ASP A 57 -18.85 -7.36 3.95
C ASP A 57 -18.78 -7.44 5.48
N LYS A 58 -18.69 -8.65 6.04
CA LYS A 58 -18.55 -8.84 7.50
C LYS A 58 -17.23 -8.36 8.07
N MET A 59 -16.14 -8.51 7.32
CA MET A 59 -14.81 -8.18 7.78
C MET A 59 -14.55 -6.67 7.74
N LEU A 60 -15.05 -5.97 6.73
CA LEU A 60 -14.75 -4.57 6.46
C LEU A 60 -15.85 -3.63 6.96
N ASN A 61 -17.13 -4.06 6.93
CA ASN A 61 -18.26 -3.24 7.38
C ASN A 61 -18.63 -3.57 8.83
N VAL A 62 -17.64 -3.57 9.72
CA VAL A 62 -17.88 -3.73 11.15
C VAL A 62 -18.42 -2.42 11.70
N ASP A 63 -19.66 -2.43 12.20
CA ASP A 63 -20.24 -1.34 12.96
C ASP A 63 -19.41 -1.11 14.23
N THR A 64 -18.44 -0.23 14.11
CA THR A 64 -17.54 0.11 15.20
C THR A 64 -18.21 1.22 16.00
N THR A 65 -18.66 0.92 17.22
CA THR A 65 -19.09 1.96 18.16
C THR A 65 -17.86 2.73 18.63
N ILE A 66 -17.65 3.89 18.01
CA ILE A 66 -16.58 4.80 18.41
C ILE A 66 -16.94 5.36 19.78
N ASN A 67 -16.18 4.97 20.81
CA ASN A 67 -16.31 5.58 22.13
C ASN A 67 -15.58 6.93 22.13
N GLU A 68 -16.33 8.02 22.17
CA GLU A 68 -15.77 9.38 22.22
C GLU A 68 -14.82 9.58 23.41
N GLN A 69 -15.05 8.91 24.55
CA GLN A 69 -14.15 8.97 25.70
C GLN A 69 -12.79 8.35 25.41
N VAL A 70 -12.74 7.34 24.53
CA VAL A 70 -11.47 6.73 24.08
C VAL A 70 -10.77 7.66 23.09
N LEU A 71 -11.51 8.33 22.20
CA LEU A 71 -10.95 9.33 21.29
C LEU A 71 -10.32 10.51 22.04
N GLN A 72 -10.97 11.00 23.10
CA GLN A 72 -10.44 12.08 23.94
C GLN A 72 -9.20 11.68 24.74
N GLN A 73 -8.95 10.37 24.91
CA GLN A 73 -7.74 9.85 25.56
C GLN A 73 -6.57 9.69 24.58
N ILE A 74 -6.81 9.79 23.26
CA ILE A 74 -5.73 9.78 22.27
C ILE A 74 -4.99 11.11 22.40
N PRO A 75 -3.70 11.10 22.76
CA PRO A 75 -2.92 12.32 22.83
C PRO A 75 -2.87 12.97 21.45
N SER A 76 -3.37 14.21 21.34
CA SER A 76 -3.09 15.01 20.15
C SER A 76 -1.58 15.24 20.07
N PRO A 77 -0.96 15.09 18.89
CA PRO A 77 0.42 15.49 18.73
C PRO A 77 0.53 16.98 19.05
N THR A 78 1.27 17.32 20.10
CA THR A 78 1.69 18.70 20.37
C THR A 78 2.87 19.01 19.47
N PHE A 79 2.61 19.73 18.40
CA PHE A 79 3.65 20.35 17.59
C PHE A 79 3.99 21.72 18.19
N ASP A 80 5.26 22.08 18.19
CA ASP A 80 5.65 23.48 18.43
C ASP A 80 5.30 24.33 17.20
N ASP A 81 5.30 25.66 17.38
CA ASP A 81 4.97 26.60 16.31
C ASP A 81 5.88 26.42 15.09
N ASP A 82 7.13 26.00 15.30
CA ASP A 82 8.13 25.76 14.26
C ASP A 82 7.81 24.50 13.41
N GLU A 83 7.36 23.41 14.04
CA GLU A 83 6.91 22.20 13.35
C GLU A 83 5.59 22.43 12.62
N LEU A 84 4.66 23.17 13.21
CA LEU A 84 3.41 23.56 12.55
C LEU A 84 3.70 24.38 11.27
N SER A 85 4.55 25.40 11.39
CA SER A 85 4.95 26.23 10.25
C SER A 85 5.66 25.45 9.15
N ARG A 86 6.37 24.36 9.49
CA ARG A 86 7.02 23.49 8.50
C ARG A 86 6.02 22.61 7.76
N GLN A 87 4.98 22.12 8.43
CA GLN A 87 3.95 21.27 7.81
C GLN A 87 3.04 22.07 6.88
N ASP A 88 2.77 23.33 7.21
CA ASP A 88 1.94 24.23 6.40
C ASP A 88 2.72 24.87 5.22
N ALA A 89 4.05 24.70 5.19
CA ALA A 89 4.88 25.24 4.14
C ALA A 89 4.63 24.53 2.80
N VAL A 90 4.74 25.29 1.71
CA VAL A 90 4.69 24.74 0.35
C VAL A 90 5.80 23.68 0.19
N PRO A 91 5.48 22.48 -0.32
CA PRO A 91 6.48 21.44 -0.55
C PRO A 91 7.62 21.94 -1.43
N THR A 92 8.85 21.63 -1.05
CA THR A 92 10.06 22.02 -1.76
C THR A 92 10.45 20.99 -2.82
N LEU A 93 11.21 21.42 -3.83
CA LEU A 93 11.74 20.51 -4.85
C LEU A 93 12.64 19.42 -4.25
N ASP A 94 13.43 19.75 -3.23
CA ASP A 94 14.31 18.78 -2.56
C ASP A 94 13.51 17.67 -1.87
N GLU A 95 12.37 18.02 -1.23
CA GLU A 95 11.45 17.04 -0.65
C GLU A 95 10.87 16.11 -1.71
N VAL A 96 10.47 16.65 -2.87
CA VAL A 96 9.97 15.85 -4.00
C VAL A 96 11.05 14.90 -4.52
N VAL A 97 12.26 15.40 -4.78
CA VAL A 97 13.42 14.59 -5.24
C VAL A 97 13.72 13.48 -4.24
N LYS A 98 13.81 13.81 -2.95
CA LYS A 98 14.07 12.85 -1.87
C LYS A 98 12.96 11.80 -1.78
N THR A 99 11.71 12.23 -1.88
CA THR A 99 10.55 11.33 -1.83
C THR A 99 10.57 10.35 -2.99
N ILE A 100 10.79 10.81 -4.23
CA ILE A 100 10.94 9.94 -5.41
C ILE A 100 12.02 8.88 -5.17
N GLY A 101 13.16 9.26 -4.58
CA GLY A 101 14.23 8.31 -4.22
C GLY A 101 13.80 7.23 -3.21
N GLN A 102 12.92 7.59 -2.26
CA GLN A 102 12.45 6.72 -1.18
C GLN A 102 11.33 5.75 -1.59
N ILE A 103 10.61 6.01 -2.70
CA ILE A 103 9.53 5.12 -3.18
C ILE A 103 10.10 3.72 -3.42
N ARG A 104 9.39 2.67 -3.00
CA ARG A 104 9.86 1.29 -3.20
C ARG A 104 9.62 0.81 -4.62
N ASN A 105 10.67 0.28 -5.25
CA ASN A 105 10.58 -0.39 -6.54
C ASN A 105 9.79 -1.70 -6.43
N LYS A 106 9.32 -2.22 -7.56
CA LYS A 106 8.61 -3.49 -7.73
C LYS A 106 7.29 -3.55 -6.97
N LYS A 107 6.72 -2.38 -6.65
CA LYS A 107 5.34 -2.24 -6.22
C LYS A 107 4.45 -2.23 -7.45
N ALA A 108 3.23 -2.74 -7.31
CA ALA A 108 2.24 -2.62 -8.37
C ALA A 108 1.95 -1.13 -8.62
N PRO A 109 1.86 -0.69 -9.88
CA PRO A 109 1.48 0.69 -10.18
C PRO A 109 0.05 0.97 -9.71
N GLY A 110 -0.28 2.25 -9.57
CA GLY A 110 -1.63 2.69 -9.26
C GLY A 110 -2.56 2.57 -10.47
N LYS A 111 -3.73 3.23 -10.38
CA LYS A 111 -4.69 3.34 -11.49
C LYS A 111 -4.13 4.11 -12.70
N ASP A 112 -3.10 4.90 -12.47
CA ASP A 112 -2.35 5.65 -13.47
C ASP A 112 -1.39 4.77 -14.29
N ASP A 113 -1.21 3.50 -13.92
CA ASP A 113 -0.24 2.57 -14.51
C ASP A 113 1.22 3.10 -14.45
N VAL A 114 1.53 4.03 -13.53
CA VAL A 114 2.88 4.61 -13.36
C VAL A 114 3.64 3.83 -12.27
N PRO A 115 4.70 3.07 -12.62
CA PRO A 115 5.52 2.40 -11.63
C PRO A 115 6.55 3.35 -11.01
N ALA A 116 6.98 3.05 -9.78
CA ALA A 116 8.01 3.80 -9.06
C ALA A 116 9.33 3.92 -9.83
N GLU A 117 9.68 2.88 -10.59
CA GLU A 117 10.87 2.85 -11.43
C GLU A 117 10.85 3.92 -12.52
N LEU A 118 9.67 4.23 -13.07
CA LEU A 118 9.55 5.26 -14.11
C LEU A 118 9.80 6.65 -13.53
N LEU A 119 9.22 6.93 -12.35
CA LEU A 119 9.43 8.19 -11.64
C LEU A 119 10.92 8.39 -11.30
N LYS A 120 11.59 7.34 -10.83
CA LYS A 120 13.02 7.38 -10.52
C LYS A 120 13.89 7.53 -11.78
N ALA A 121 13.55 6.85 -12.87
CA ALA A 121 14.30 6.92 -14.13
C ALA A 121 14.20 8.31 -14.77
N GLY A 122 13.10 9.04 -14.53
CA GLY A 122 12.91 10.40 -14.99
C GLY A 122 13.81 11.45 -14.32
N GLY A 123 14.46 11.09 -13.21
CA GLY A 123 15.44 11.93 -12.54
C GLY A 123 14.91 13.32 -12.17
N HIS A 124 15.75 14.34 -12.32
CA HIS A 124 15.41 15.71 -11.90
C HIS A 124 14.24 16.31 -12.69
N TYR A 125 14.14 16.01 -13.99
CA TYR A 125 13.10 16.57 -14.85
C TYR A 125 11.68 16.18 -14.38
N ILE A 126 11.48 14.91 -14.02
CA ILE A 126 10.19 14.46 -13.46
C ILE A 126 9.95 15.06 -12.07
N ALA A 127 11.00 15.25 -11.27
CA ALA A 127 10.86 15.89 -9.97
C ALA A 127 10.44 17.36 -10.08
N GLU A 128 11.01 18.13 -11.02
CA GLU A 128 10.61 19.51 -11.30
C GLU A 128 9.15 19.58 -11.77
N TRP A 129 8.76 18.74 -12.73
CA TRP A 129 7.40 18.71 -13.23
C TRP A 129 6.37 18.33 -12.15
N LEU A 130 6.68 17.32 -11.31
CA LEU A 130 5.83 16.96 -10.18
C LEU A 130 5.78 18.06 -9.12
N HIS A 131 6.89 18.76 -8.86
CA HIS A 131 6.93 19.86 -7.91
C HIS A 131 6.03 21.02 -8.32
N GLU A 132 6.01 21.37 -9.62
CA GLU A 132 5.07 22.38 -10.14
C GLU A 132 3.62 21.99 -9.86
N ILE A 133 3.23 20.76 -10.19
CA ILE A 133 1.85 20.28 -9.95
C ILE A 133 1.51 20.27 -8.45
N ILE A 134 2.41 19.76 -7.62
CA ILE A 134 2.19 19.66 -6.16
C ILE A 134 2.05 21.06 -5.56
N ARG A 135 2.91 22.00 -5.95
CA ARG A 135 2.83 23.39 -5.50
C ARG A 135 1.52 24.04 -5.93
N ASP A 136 1.14 23.88 -7.19
CA ASP A 136 -0.06 24.52 -7.73
C ASP A 136 -1.32 24.00 -7.02
N VAL A 137 -1.41 22.68 -6.75
CA VAL A 137 -2.51 22.09 -5.96
C VAL A 137 -2.49 22.59 -4.51
N TRP A 138 -1.32 22.71 -3.90
CA TRP A 138 -1.17 23.19 -2.52
C TRP A 138 -1.62 24.64 -2.35
N GLU A 139 -1.23 25.52 -3.27
CA GLU A 139 -1.54 26.95 -3.19
C GLU A 139 -2.99 27.27 -3.58
N GLN A 140 -3.58 26.50 -4.50
CA GLN A 140 -4.91 26.80 -5.02
C GLN A 140 -6.03 26.09 -4.24
N GLU A 141 -5.74 25.01 -3.51
CA GLU A 141 -6.73 24.10 -2.90
C GLU A 141 -7.81 23.60 -3.89
N VAL A 142 -7.56 23.71 -5.21
CA VAL A 142 -8.49 23.26 -6.25
C VAL A 142 -8.05 21.88 -6.72
N VAL A 143 -8.92 20.90 -6.53
CA VAL A 143 -8.81 19.53 -7.07
C VAL A 143 -9.73 19.38 -8.27
#